data_AF-Q9EZY8-F1
#
_entry.id   AF-Q9EZY8-F1
#
_cell.length_a   1.000
_cell.length_b   1.000
_cell.length_c   1.000
_cell.angle_alpha   90.00
_cell.angle_beta   90.00
_cell.angle_gamma   90.00
#
_symmetry.space_group_name_H-M   'P 1'
#
loop_
_entity.id
_entity.type
_entity.pdbx_description
1 polymer ?
#
loop_
_entity_poly.entity_id
_entity_poly.type
_entity_poly.pdbx_seq_one_letter_code
_entity_poly.pdbx_strand_id
1 'polypeptide(L)'
;GAILVVSAADGPMPQTREHILLSRNVGVPYIVVFLNKVDMVDDEELLELVEMEVRDLLTEYDFPGDDVPVIAGSALKALEGDPSYEEKILELMAAVDEYIPTPERDNDKPFMMPVEDVFSITGRGTVATGRVERGQVRVGDEVEIVGIHDEISKTTVTGVEMFRKLLDYAEAGDNIGALLRGVAREDIQRGQVLAKPGSITPHTKFTAEVYVLTKEEGGRHTPFFTNYRPQFYFRTTDVTGVVNLPEGTEMVMPGDNVTMEVELIHPIAIEDGTR
;
A
#
# COMPACT_ATOMS: atom_id res chain seq x y z
N GLY A 1 -8.16 5.39 -2.48
CA GLY A 1 -8.44 4.29 -3.42
C GLY A 1 -7.30 4.16 -4.41
N ALA A 2 -7.50 3.37 -5.46
CA ALA A 2 -6.54 3.15 -6.55
C ALA A 2 -7.21 3.32 -7.92
N ILE A 3 -6.42 3.61 -8.95
CA ILE A 3 -6.86 3.55 -10.35
C ILE A 3 -6.30 2.27 -10.97
N LEU A 4 -7.18 1.33 -11.33
CA LEU A 4 -6.81 0.09 -12.03
C LEU A 4 -6.80 0.36 -13.54
N VAL A 5 -5.62 0.31 -14.15
CA VAL A 5 -5.48 0.49 -15.59
C VAL A 5 -5.48 -0.87 -16.29
N VAL A 6 -6.43 -1.09 -17.19
CA VAL A 6 -6.53 -2.30 -18.00
C VAL A 6 -6.47 -1.91 -19.47
N SER A 7 -5.75 -2.68 -20.28
CA SER A 7 -5.67 -2.45 -21.72
C SER A 7 -6.91 -3.04 -22.38
N ALA A 8 -7.71 -2.23 -23.07
CA ALA A 8 -8.87 -2.67 -23.83
C ALA A 8 -8.54 -3.71 -24.92
N ALA A 9 -7.31 -3.66 -25.45
CA ALA A 9 -6.85 -4.61 -26.46
C ALA A 9 -6.39 -5.96 -25.88
N ASP A 10 -5.93 -5.98 -24.62
CA ASP A 10 -5.32 -7.17 -24.00
C ASP A 10 -6.24 -7.83 -22.96
N GLY A 11 -7.21 -7.10 -22.42
CA GLY A 11 -8.07 -7.56 -21.33
C GLY A 11 -7.34 -7.67 -19.98
N PRO A 12 -7.98 -8.28 -18.97
CA PRO A 12 -7.35 -8.55 -17.68
C PRO A 12 -6.24 -9.61 -17.81
N MET A 13 -5.06 -9.28 -17.29
CA MET A 13 -3.87 -10.15 -17.32
C MET A 13 -3.59 -10.73 -15.92
N PRO A 14 -2.70 -11.72 -15.77
CA PRO A 14 -2.35 -12.27 -14.44
C PRO A 14 -1.92 -11.20 -13.42
N GLN A 15 -1.22 -10.14 -13.87
CA GLN A 15 -0.84 -9.02 -13.01
C GLN A 15 -2.04 -8.16 -12.57
N THR A 16 -3.09 -8.07 -13.40
CA THR A 16 -4.35 -7.38 -13.03
C THR A 16 -4.98 -8.07 -11.83
N ARG A 17 -5.08 -9.41 -11.89
CA ARG A 17 -5.56 -10.26 -10.80
C ARG A 17 -4.72 -10.08 -9.53
N GLU A 18 -3.41 -10.18 -9.66
CA GLU A 18 -2.47 -10.02 -8.53
C GLU A 18 -2.60 -8.65 -7.88
N HIS A 19 -2.69 -7.56 -8.66
CA HIS A 19 -2.83 -6.22 -8.10
C HIS A 19 -4.16 -5.97 -7.40
N ILE A 20 -5.28 -6.52 -7.89
CA ILE A 20 -6.58 -6.42 -7.22
C ILE A 20 -6.53 -7.13 -5.86
N LEU A 21 -6.01 -8.36 -5.85
CA LEU A 21 -5.82 -9.15 -4.65
C LEU A 21 -4.90 -8.45 -3.63
N LEU A 22 -3.74 -7.94 -4.07
CA LEU A 22 -2.83 -7.19 -3.21
C LEU A 22 -3.50 -5.92 -2.68
N SER A 23 -4.24 -5.19 -3.52
CA SER A 23 -4.97 -3.98 -3.13
C SER A 23 -5.96 -4.28 -1.99
N ARG A 24 -6.69 -5.40 -2.07
CA ARG A 24 -7.59 -5.85 -1.01
C ARG A 24 -6.84 -6.12 0.30
N ASN A 25 -5.73 -6.85 0.22
CA ASN A 25 -4.94 -7.25 1.38
C ASN A 25 -4.28 -6.05 2.07
N VAL A 26 -3.73 -5.10 1.31
CA VAL A 26 -3.15 -3.87 1.88
C VAL A 26 -4.20 -2.81 2.25
N GLY A 27 -5.50 -3.14 2.16
CA GLY A 27 -6.60 -2.33 2.66
C GLY A 27 -6.99 -1.16 1.76
N VAL A 28 -6.79 -1.24 0.44
CA VAL A 28 -7.35 -0.27 -0.52
C VAL A 28 -8.87 -0.44 -0.57
N PRO A 29 -9.68 0.56 -0.18
CA PRO A 29 -11.12 0.38 -0.01
C PRO A 29 -11.94 0.65 -1.29
N TYR A 30 -11.39 1.39 -2.25
CA TYR A 30 -12.06 1.79 -3.49
C TYR A 30 -11.12 1.68 -4.67
N ILE A 31 -11.63 1.18 -5.80
CA ILE A 31 -10.95 1.11 -7.09
C ILE A 31 -11.82 1.84 -8.10
N VAL A 32 -11.19 2.66 -8.96
CA VAL A 32 -11.78 3.18 -10.20
C VAL A 32 -11.02 2.53 -11.36
N VAL A 33 -11.71 2.13 -12.42
CA VAL A 33 -11.09 1.45 -13.56
C VAL A 33 -10.93 2.41 -14.72
N PHE A 34 -9.76 2.36 -15.37
CA PHE A 34 -9.52 3.00 -16.65
C PHE A 34 -9.20 1.95 -17.72
N LEU A 35 -10.13 1.74 -18.65
CA LEU A 35 -9.91 0.93 -19.86
C LEU A 35 -9.13 1.77 -20.86
N ASN A 36 -7.82 1.55 -20.90
CA ASN A 36 -6.88 2.29 -21.72
C ASN A 36 -6.70 1.64 -23.11
N LYS A 37 -6.12 2.39 -24.05
CA LYS A 37 -5.86 1.97 -25.43
C LYS A 37 -7.13 1.68 -26.25
N VAL A 38 -8.24 2.36 -25.96
CA VAL A 38 -9.47 2.24 -26.76
C VAL A 38 -9.25 2.69 -28.21
N ASP A 39 -8.27 3.55 -28.47
CA ASP A 39 -7.85 3.95 -29.83
C ASP A 39 -7.30 2.79 -30.68
N MET A 40 -7.01 1.64 -30.06
CA MET A 40 -6.53 0.43 -30.73
C MET A 40 -7.64 -0.62 -30.92
N VAL A 41 -8.86 -0.35 -30.46
CA VAL A 41 -9.99 -1.28 -30.49
C VAL A 41 -11.15 -0.64 -31.25
N ASP A 42 -11.45 -1.19 -32.43
CA ASP A 42 -12.54 -0.70 -33.29
C ASP A 42 -13.88 -1.40 -33.01
N ASP A 43 -13.90 -2.42 -32.14
CA ASP A 43 -15.06 -3.27 -31.86
C ASP A 43 -15.66 -2.96 -30.48
N GLU A 44 -16.89 -2.44 -30.49
CA GLU A 44 -17.64 -2.09 -29.29
C GLU A 44 -18.01 -3.33 -28.46
N GLU A 45 -18.28 -4.48 -29.09
CA GLU A 45 -18.58 -5.72 -28.38
C GLU A 45 -17.38 -6.24 -27.57
N LEU A 46 -16.16 -6.02 -28.08
CA LEU A 46 -14.93 -6.39 -27.38
C LEU A 46 -14.71 -5.51 -26.15
N LEU A 47 -15.04 -4.22 -26.22
CA LEU A 47 -14.93 -3.31 -25.08
C LEU A 47 -15.90 -3.70 -23.96
N GLU A 48 -17.16 -3.99 -24.31
CA GLU A 48 -18.16 -4.46 -23.35
C GLU A 48 -17.74 -5.79 -22.69
N LEU A 49 -17.16 -6.71 -23.48
CA LEU A 49 -16.65 -7.98 -22.96
C LEU A 49 -15.51 -7.76 -21.96
N VAL A 50 -14.53 -6.92 -22.30
CA VAL A 50 -13.40 -6.62 -21.40
C VAL A 50 -13.88 -5.92 -20.14
N GLU A 51 -14.83 -5.00 -20.24
CA GLU A 51 -15.44 -4.38 -19.06
C GLU A 51 -16.09 -5.43 -18.15
N MET A 52 -16.90 -6.33 -18.72
CA MET A 52 -17.54 -7.40 -17.97
C MET A 52 -16.52 -8.30 -17.25
N GLU A 53 -15.46 -8.72 -17.93
CA GLU A 53 -14.39 -9.54 -17.32
C GLU A 53 -13.68 -8.81 -16.17
N VAL A 54 -13.46 -7.49 -16.28
CA VAL A 54 -12.86 -6.70 -15.20
C VAL A 54 -13.82 -6.57 -14.01
N ARG A 55 -15.12 -6.38 -14.25
CA ARG A 55 -16.14 -6.32 -13.18
C ARG A 55 -16.27 -7.65 -12.45
N ASP A 56 -16.27 -8.76 -13.18
CA ASP A 56 -16.27 -10.10 -12.61
C ASP A 56 -15.03 -10.34 -11.75
N LEU A 57 -13.85 -9.93 -12.23
CA LEU A 57 -12.60 -10.07 -11.49
C LEU A 57 -12.57 -9.21 -10.22
N LEU A 58 -13.13 -7.99 -10.25
CA LEU A 58 -13.27 -7.17 -9.05
C LEU A 58 -14.21 -7.82 -8.04
N THR A 59 -15.32 -8.38 -8.51
CA THR A 59 -16.31 -9.08 -7.69
C THR A 59 -15.72 -10.34 -7.05
N GLU A 60 -14.86 -11.06 -7.76
CA GLU A 60 -14.14 -12.24 -7.25
C GLU A 60 -13.31 -11.93 -5.99
N TYR A 61 -12.77 -10.70 -5.87
CA TYR A 61 -11.94 -10.25 -4.75
C TYR A 61 -12.65 -9.25 -3.82
N ASP A 62 -13.98 -9.36 -3.69
CA ASP A 62 -14.83 -8.60 -2.77
C ASP A 62 -14.79 -7.07 -2.98
N PHE A 63 -14.53 -6.62 -4.21
CA PHE A 63 -14.85 -5.25 -4.63
C PHE A 63 -16.24 -5.22 -5.28
N PRO A 64 -16.96 -4.08 -5.20
CA PRO A 64 -18.30 -3.97 -5.79
C PRO A 64 -18.23 -3.79 -7.31
N GLY A 65 -17.88 -4.86 -8.04
CA GLY A 65 -17.57 -4.81 -9.47
C GLY A 65 -18.65 -4.14 -10.33
N ASP A 66 -19.93 -4.34 -10.01
CA ASP A 66 -21.06 -3.72 -10.71
C ASP A 66 -21.17 -2.19 -10.47
N ASP A 67 -20.72 -1.70 -9.31
CA ASP A 67 -20.85 -0.29 -8.92
C ASP A 67 -19.58 0.52 -9.19
N VAL A 68 -18.46 -0.15 -9.52
CA VAL A 68 -17.19 0.52 -9.79
C VAL A 68 -17.29 1.36 -11.08
N PRO A 69 -16.88 2.64 -11.07
CA PRO A 69 -16.79 3.44 -12.29
C PRO A 69 -15.72 2.88 -13.22
N VAL A 70 -16.10 2.68 -14.48
CA VAL A 70 -15.22 2.24 -15.56
C VAL A 70 -15.21 3.31 -16.63
N ILE A 71 -14.05 3.88 -16.91
CA ILE A 71 -13.88 4.95 -17.89
C ILE A 71 -13.00 4.43 -19.02
N ALA A 72 -13.54 4.47 -20.24
CA ALA A 72 -12.86 4.01 -21.44
C ALA A 72 -12.19 5.19 -22.17
N GLY A 73 -10.91 5.07 -22.52
CA GLY A 73 -10.19 6.11 -23.23
C GLY A 73 -8.80 5.71 -23.72
N SER A 74 -8.05 6.72 -24.16
CA SER A 74 -6.66 6.58 -24.60
C SER A 74 -5.78 7.61 -23.91
N ALA A 75 -4.99 7.15 -22.94
CA ALA A 75 -4.04 8.01 -22.23
C ALA A 75 -2.97 8.58 -23.17
N LEU A 76 -2.59 7.83 -24.21
CA LEU A 76 -1.61 8.30 -25.20
C LEU A 76 -2.18 9.45 -26.03
N LYS A 77 -3.39 9.29 -26.58
CA LYS A 77 -4.03 10.34 -27.40
C LYS A 77 -4.34 11.58 -26.58
N ALA A 78 -4.76 11.42 -25.33
CA ALA A 78 -4.94 12.54 -24.40
C ALA A 78 -3.60 13.30 -24.20
N LEU A 79 -2.49 12.59 -24.01
CA LEU A 79 -1.17 13.22 -23.85
C LEU A 79 -0.67 13.89 -25.14
N GLU A 80 -1.05 13.37 -26.31
CA GLU A 80 -0.78 13.98 -27.62
C GLU A 80 -1.64 15.23 -27.91
N GLY A 81 -2.61 15.54 -27.05
CA GLY A 81 -3.47 16.72 -27.13
C GLY A 81 -4.76 16.52 -27.92
N ASP A 82 -5.26 15.28 -28.05
CA ASP A 82 -6.58 15.01 -28.63
C ASP A 82 -7.69 15.39 -27.64
N PRO A 83 -8.52 16.42 -27.93
CA PRO A 83 -9.52 16.92 -26.99
C PRO A 83 -10.54 15.87 -26.56
N SER A 84 -10.86 14.90 -27.42
CA SER A 84 -11.86 13.87 -27.11
C SER A 84 -11.37 12.91 -26.03
N TYR A 85 -10.06 12.62 -26.03
CA TYR A 85 -9.43 11.76 -25.03
C TYR A 85 -8.97 12.55 -23.80
N GLU A 86 -8.64 13.83 -23.93
CA GLU A 86 -8.45 14.73 -22.78
C GLU A 86 -9.72 14.79 -21.90
N GLU A 87 -10.89 14.87 -22.53
CA GLU A 87 -12.19 14.84 -21.83
C GLU A 87 -12.39 13.54 -21.05
N LYS A 88 -11.94 12.38 -21.59
CA LYS A 88 -11.97 11.11 -20.87
C LYS A 88 -11.07 11.06 -19.64
N ILE A 89 -9.95 11.77 -19.63
CA ILE A 89 -9.12 11.90 -18.42
C ILE A 89 -9.81 12.78 -17.38
N LEU A 90 -10.49 13.85 -17.81
CA LEU A 90 -11.29 14.68 -16.89
C LEU A 90 -12.47 13.90 -16.31
N GLU A 91 -13.14 13.06 -17.12
CA GLU A 91 -14.19 12.15 -16.69
C GLU A 91 -13.68 11.13 -15.66
N LEU A 92 -12.50 10.53 -15.90
CA LEU A 92 -11.83 9.65 -14.94
C LEU A 92 -11.58 10.37 -13.60
N MET A 93 -11.05 11.60 -13.64
CA MET A 93 -10.79 12.36 -12.42
C MET A 93 -12.08 12.77 -11.69
N ALA A 94 -13.14 13.10 -12.43
CA ALA A 94 -14.46 13.36 -11.84
C ALA A 94 -15.03 12.11 -11.14
N ALA A 95 -14.89 10.94 -11.76
CA ALA A 95 -15.29 9.68 -11.13
C ALA A 95 -14.45 9.37 -9.88
N VAL A 96 -13.15 9.69 -9.88
CA VAL A 96 -12.31 9.59 -8.68
C VAL A 96 -12.83 10.50 -7.57
N ASP A 97 -13.13 11.76 -7.89
CA ASP A 97 -13.64 12.74 -6.92
C ASP A 97 -15.01 12.36 -6.34
N GLU A 98 -15.90 11.77 -7.14
CA GLU A 98 -17.26 11.39 -6.72
C GLU A 98 -17.29 10.03 -5.99
N TYR A 99 -16.57 9.03 -6.51
CA TYR A 99 -16.66 7.65 -6.05
C TYR A 99 -15.73 7.34 -4.88
N ILE A 100 -14.53 7.95 -4.84
CA ILE A 100 -13.57 7.71 -3.76
C ILE A 100 -13.83 8.74 -2.67
N PRO A 101 -14.50 8.39 -1.55
CA PRO A 101 -14.74 9.35 -0.48
C PRO A 101 -13.41 9.85 0.05
N THR A 102 -13.41 11.12 0.47
CA THR A 102 -12.30 11.63 1.27
C THR A 102 -12.20 10.77 2.52
N PRO A 103 -11.07 10.07 2.75
CA PRO A 103 -10.96 9.18 3.90
C PRO A 103 -11.11 9.98 5.19
N GLU A 104 -11.78 9.41 6.18
CA GLU A 104 -11.74 9.95 7.53
C GLU A 104 -10.29 9.96 8.00
N ARG A 105 -9.74 11.17 8.16
CA ARG A 105 -8.38 11.35 8.63
C ARG A 105 -8.37 11.02 10.11
N ASP A 106 -7.61 10.00 10.49
CA ASP A 106 -7.48 9.55 11.87
C ASP A 106 -6.52 10.46 12.67
N ASN A 107 -6.83 11.76 12.66
CA ASN A 107 -5.98 12.82 13.19
C ASN A 107 -5.85 12.77 14.71
N ASP A 108 -6.83 12.17 15.40
CA ASP A 108 -6.86 12.06 16.85
C ASP A 108 -5.98 10.91 17.37
N LYS A 109 -5.61 9.95 16.51
CA LYS A 109 -4.68 8.88 16.89
C LYS A 109 -3.25 9.39 17.06
N PRO A 110 -2.41 8.67 17.82
CA PRO A 110 -0.98 8.96 17.90
C PRO A 110 -0.32 8.96 16.52
N PHE A 111 0.51 9.97 16.24
CA PHE A 111 1.25 10.10 14.98
C PHE A 111 1.98 8.82 14.61
N MET A 112 1.83 8.38 13.36
CA MET A 112 2.65 7.36 12.73
C MET A 112 2.83 7.66 11.24
N MET A 113 4.07 7.58 10.77
CA MET A 113 4.43 7.72 9.37
C MET A 113 5.46 6.63 9.01
N PRO A 114 5.08 5.63 8.19
CA PRO A 114 6.02 4.65 7.66
C PRO A 114 7.08 5.33 6.79
N VAL A 115 8.33 4.92 6.97
CA VAL A 115 9.46 5.43 6.19
C VAL A 115 9.52 4.67 4.87
N GLU A 116 9.37 5.42 3.77
CA GLU A 116 9.45 4.92 2.39
C GLU A 116 10.85 5.13 1.80
N ASP A 117 11.47 6.29 2.06
CA ASP A 117 12.81 6.62 1.60
C ASP A 117 13.52 7.60 2.56
N VAL A 118 14.84 7.68 2.46
CA VAL A 118 15.71 8.49 3.33
C VAL A 118 16.75 9.23 2.50
N PHE A 119 16.70 10.56 2.59
CA PHE A 119 17.63 11.48 1.92
C PHE A 119 18.51 12.21 2.92
N SER A 120 19.74 12.53 2.53
CA SER A 120 20.58 13.48 3.24
C SER A 120 20.67 14.77 2.42
N ILE A 121 20.21 15.88 2.98
CA ILE A 121 20.28 17.19 2.35
C ILE A 121 21.46 17.96 2.95
N THR A 122 22.44 18.27 2.11
CA THR A 122 23.64 19.03 2.51
C THR A 122 23.26 20.33 3.21
N GLY A 123 23.74 20.52 4.44
CA GLY A 123 23.49 21.72 5.23
C GLY A 123 22.12 21.80 5.91
N ARG A 124 21.21 20.83 5.70
CA ARG A 124 19.93 20.74 6.43
C ARG A 124 19.85 19.54 7.36
N GLY A 125 20.30 18.36 6.92
CA GLY A 125 20.23 17.12 7.68
C GLY A 125 19.52 15.99 6.94
N THR A 126 19.04 15.01 7.69
CA THR A 126 18.40 13.80 7.16
C THR A 126 16.89 13.99 7.06
N VAL A 127 16.33 13.64 5.91
CA VAL A 127 14.89 13.71 5.62
C VAL A 127 14.36 12.30 5.39
N ALA A 128 13.38 11.90 6.18
CA ALA A 128 12.62 10.67 5.96
C ALA A 128 11.31 11.02 5.24
N THR A 129 11.00 10.31 4.16
CA THR A 129 9.77 10.51 3.39
C THR A 129 8.78 9.38 3.60
N GLY A 130 7.50 9.72 3.59
CA GLY A 130 6.42 8.74 3.59
C GLY A 130 5.05 9.39 3.73
N ARG A 131 4.00 8.58 3.57
CA ARG A 131 2.63 8.98 3.89
C ARG A 131 2.38 8.92 5.39
N VAL A 132 1.85 9.99 5.98
CA VAL A 132 1.36 9.95 7.37
C VAL A 132 0.17 8.98 7.42
N GLU A 133 0.32 7.88 8.14
CA GLU A 133 -0.72 6.84 8.25
C GLU A 133 -1.84 7.28 9.18
N ARG A 134 -1.48 7.92 10.30
CA ARG A 134 -2.43 8.41 11.31
C ARG A 134 -1.82 9.54 12.15
N GLY A 135 -2.68 10.27 12.84
CA GLY A 135 -2.32 11.38 13.71
C GLY A 135 -1.77 12.59 12.97
N GLN A 136 -1.07 13.45 13.71
CA GLN A 136 -0.48 14.68 13.20
C GLN A 136 0.92 14.89 13.76
N VAL A 137 1.79 15.54 12.98
CA VAL A 137 3.12 15.97 13.41
C VAL A 137 3.35 17.43 13.07
N ARG A 138 3.92 18.18 14.01
CA ARG A 138 4.27 19.59 13.83
C ARG A 138 5.78 19.76 13.84
N VAL A 139 6.24 20.84 13.22
CA VAL A 139 7.62 21.27 13.38
C VAL A 139 7.89 21.58 14.86
N GLY A 140 8.88 20.90 15.45
CA GLY A 140 9.24 20.97 16.85
C GLY A 140 8.83 19.75 17.68
N ASP A 141 7.98 18.87 17.15
CA ASP A 141 7.54 17.67 17.87
C ASP A 141 8.67 16.64 18.00
N GLU A 142 8.73 15.97 19.17
CA GLU A 142 9.57 14.80 19.39
C GLU A 142 8.88 13.56 18.78
N VAL A 143 9.66 12.75 18.07
CA VAL A 143 9.23 11.49 17.47
C VAL A 143 10.23 10.38 17.78
N GLU A 144 9.76 9.14 17.76
CA GLU A 144 10.57 7.93 17.85
C GLU A 144 10.73 7.30 16.47
N ILE A 145 11.92 6.76 16.19
CA ILE A 145 12.19 5.90 15.04
C ILE A 145 12.09 4.47 15.53
N VAL A 146 11.09 3.72 15.04
CA VAL A 146 10.73 2.40 15.57
C VAL A 146 10.80 1.33 14.47
N GLY A 147 11.36 0.17 14.80
CA GLY A 147 11.44 -1.00 13.92
C GLY A 147 12.83 -1.25 13.35
N ILE A 148 13.02 -2.45 12.81
CA ILE A 148 14.22 -3.10 12.28
C ILE A 148 15.39 -3.24 13.27
N HIS A 149 15.67 -2.20 14.06
CA HIS A 149 16.63 -2.22 15.15
C HIS A 149 15.91 -2.45 16.48
N ASP A 150 16.58 -3.11 17.42
CA ASP A 150 16.04 -3.35 18.77
C ASP A 150 15.92 -2.06 19.59
N GLU A 151 16.82 -1.10 19.35
CA GLU A 151 16.84 0.19 20.05
C GLU A 151 15.90 1.20 19.37
N ILE A 152 14.99 1.77 20.15
CA ILE A 152 14.17 2.90 19.73
C ILE A 152 14.98 4.18 19.93
N SER A 153 15.17 4.94 18.85
CA SER A 153 15.85 6.24 18.91
C SER A 153 14.84 7.38 18.89
N LYS A 154 15.19 8.49 19.56
CA LYS A 154 14.36 9.70 19.65
C LYS A 154 14.98 10.82 18.84
N THR A 155 14.16 11.61 18.18
CA THR A 155 14.58 12.81 17.46
C THR A 155 13.49 13.87 17.50
N THR A 156 13.81 15.06 17.01
CA THR A 156 12.85 16.16 16.85
C THR A 156 12.64 16.45 15.37
N VAL A 157 11.39 16.58 14.95
CA VAL A 157 11.05 17.05 13.61
C VAL A 157 11.35 18.54 13.54
N THR A 158 12.23 18.94 12.63
CA THR A 158 12.69 20.34 12.47
C THR A 158 12.19 21.00 11.20
N GLY A 159 11.52 20.24 10.34
CA GLY A 159 10.88 20.72 9.13
C GLY A 159 9.95 19.67 8.58
N VAL A 160 8.86 20.12 7.97
CA VAL A 160 7.91 19.28 7.24
C VAL A 160 7.75 19.89 5.85
N GLU A 161 7.93 19.07 4.82
CA GLU A 161 7.86 19.53 3.43
C GLU A 161 6.96 18.61 2.60
N MET A 162 6.10 19.19 1.75
CA MET A 162 5.31 18.47 0.75
C MET A 162 5.46 19.17 -0.60
N PHE A 163 5.90 18.45 -1.64
CA PHE A 163 6.11 19.01 -2.99
C PHE A 163 6.89 20.34 -3.03
N ARG A 164 8.03 20.42 -2.32
CA ARG A 164 8.88 21.64 -2.21
C ARG A 164 8.22 22.82 -1.52
N LYS A 165 7.11 22.61 -0.80
CA LYS A 165 6.46 23.62 0.05
C LYS A 165 6.69 23.26 1.51
N LEU A 166 7.14 24.24 2.29
CA LEU A 166 7.27 24.11 3.73
C LEU A 166 5.87 24.17 4.37
N LEU A 167 5.63 23.27 5.31
CA LEU A 167 4.40 23.18 6.09
C LEU A 167 4.73 23.35 7.58
N ASP A 168 3.79 23.92 8.34
CA ASP A 168 3.91 24.02 9.80
C ASP A 168 3.59 22.69 10.50
N TYR A 169 2.75 21.86 9.86
CA TYR A 169 2.36 20.54 10.31
C TYR A 169 1.97 19.65 9.13
N ALA A 170 1.86 18.35 9.39
CA ALA A 170 1.25 17.37 8.52
C ALA A 170 0.27 16.49 9.29
N GLU A 171 -0.68 15.93 8.57
CA GLU A 171 -1.73 15.08 9.12
C GLU A 171 -1.98 13.82 8.30
N ALA A 172 -2.83 12.92 8.80
CA ALA A 172 -3.08 11.64 8.18
C ALA A 172 -3.48 11.79 6.69
N GLY A 173 -2.81 11.03 5.83
CA GLY A 173 -2.97 11.06 4.38
C GLY A 173 -1.96 11.95 3.63
N ASP A 174 -1.26 12.85 4.32
CA ASP A 174 -0.26 13.71 3.70
C ASP A 174 1.01 12.92 3.34
N ASN A 175 1.51 13.09 2.11
CA ASN A 175 2.83 12.56 1.70
C ASN A 175 3.90 13.63 1.94
N ILE A 176 4.78 13.41 2.91
CA ILE A 176 5.72 14.45 3.37
C ILE A 176 7.16 13.96 3.39
N GLY A 177 8.09 14.92 3.44
CA GLY A 177 9.43 14.74 3.96
C GLY A 177 9.56 15.38 5.34
N ALA A 178 9.93 14.59 6.35
CA ALA A 178 10.20 15.04 7.71
C ALA A 178 11.71 15.20 7.93
N LEU A 179 12.16 16.42 8.21
CA LEU A 179 13.57 16.72 8.51
C LEU A 179 13.87 16.41 9.99
N LEU A 180 14.80 15.50 10.24
CA LEU A 180 15.10 14.96 11.56
C LEU A 180 16.38 15.56 12.15
N ARG A 181 16.31 15.99 13.41
CA ARG A 181 17.46 16.57 14.12
C ARG A 181 18.44 15.49 14.54
N GLY A 182 19.70 15.63 14.12
CA GLY A 182 20.81 14.84 14.66
C GLY A 182 20.77 13.35 14.32
N VAL A 183 19.97 12.96 13.32
CA VAL A 183 19.88 11.59 12.82
C VAL A 183 20.78 11.48 11.60
N ALA A 184 21.74 10.55 11.57
CA ALA A 184 22.51 10.27 10.38
C ALA A 184 21.67 9.43 9.39
N ARG A 185 22.04 9.45 8.09
CA ARG A 185 21.27 8.71 7.08
C ARG A 185 21.28 7.20 7.34
N GLU A 186 22.36 6.70 7.92
CA GLU A 186 22.58 5.31 8.29
C GLU A 186 21.79 4.87 9.54
N ASP A 187 21.31 5.81 10.36
CA ASP A 187 20.57 5.53 11.59
C ASP A 187 19.06 5.38 11.35
N ILE A 188 18.60 5.61 10.13
CA ILE A 188 17.20 5.49 9.72
C ILE A 188 17.09 4.87 8.33
N GLN A 189 16.14 3.96 8.15
CA GLN A 189 15.95 3.27 6.88
C GLN A 189 14.49 2.96 6.59
N ARG A 190 14.23 2.63 5.32
CA ARG A 190 12.93 2.13 4.84
C ARG A 190 12.51 0.91 5.67
N GLY A 191 11.23 0.87 6.03
CA GLY A 191 10.64 -0.18 6.86
C GLY A 191 10.53 0.14 8.35
N GLN A 192 11.21 1.19 8.81
CA GLN A 192 10.94 1.79 10.11
C GLN A 192 9.72 2.72 10.02
N VAL A 193 9.22 3.14 11.19
CA VAL A 193 8.18 4.16 11.29
C VAL A 193 8.67 5.33 12.14
N LEU A 194 8.29 6.55 11.78
CA LEU A 194 8.30 7.67 12.71
C LEU A 194 6.99 7.63 13.50
N ALA A 195 7.06 7.61 14.82
CA ALA A 195 5.89 7.51 15.68
C ALA A 195 5.92 8.52 16.82
N LYS A 196 4.73 8.85 17.36
CA LYS A 196 4.64 9.58 18.62
C LYS A 196 5.35 8.77 19.72
N PRO A 197 6.18 9.39 20.59
CA PRO A 197 6.94 8.67 21.58
C PRO A 197 6.06 7.77 22.48
N GLY A 198 6.45 6.50 22.62
CA GLY A 198 5.77 5.50 23.43
C GLY A 198 4.42 5.02 22.87
N SER A 199 4.06 5.38 21.64
CA SER A 199 2.77 5.03 21.04
C SER A 199 2.73 3.67 20.35
N ILE A 200 3.89 3.13 19.96
CA ILE A 200 4.01 1.81 19.36
C ILE A 200 5.31 1.16 19.81
N THR A 201 5.25 -0.14 20.08
CA THR A 201 6.41 -0.99 20.38
C THR A 201 6.66 -1.93 19.22
N PRO A 202 7.92 -2.20 18.86
CA PRO A 202 8.19 -3.14 17.80
C PRO A 202 8.13 -4.58 18.33
N HIS A 203 7.65 -5.51 17.52
CA HIS A 203 7.47 -6.91 17.87
C HIS A 203 8.14 -7.82 16.83
N THR A 204 8.61 -8.98 17.29
CA THR A 204 9.14 -10.05 16.42
C THR A 204 8.22 -11.25 16.34
N LYS A 205 7.30 -11.41 17.30
CA LYS A 205 6.39 -12.55 17.38
C LYS A 205 4.95 -12.08 17.36
N PHE A 206 4.14 -12.72 16.53
CA PHE A 206 2.71 -12.47 16.44
C PHE A 206 1.98 -13.71 15.95
N THR A 207 0.67 -13.74 16.20
CA THR A 207 -0.26 -14.70 15.60
C THR A 207 -1.02 -13.98 14.50
N ALA A 208 -1.16 -14.61 13.34
CA ALA A 208 -1.91 -14.05 12.21
C ALA A 208 -2.84 -15.10 11.60
N GLU A 209 -3.99 -14.64 11.12
CA GLU A 209 -4.83 -15.38 10.19
C GLU A 209 -4.35 -15.09 8.77
N VAL A 210 -4.02 -16.14 8.02
CA VAL A 210 -3.43 -16.04 6.69
C VAL A 210 -4.22 -16.89 5.72
N TYR A 211 -4.64 -16.27 4.62
CA TYR A 211 -5.11 -16.97 3.43
C TYR A 211 -3.92 -17.28 2.52
N VAL A 212 -3.72 -18.56 2.20
CA VAL A 212 -2.67 -19.01 1.28
C VAL A 212 -3.26 -19.09 -0.11
N LEU A 213 -2.74 -18.29 -1.04
CA LEU A 213 -3.23 -18.27 -2.41
C LEU A 213 -3.16 -19.66 -3.07
N THR A 214 -4.23 -20.00 -3.79
CA THR A 214 -4.32 -21.16 -4.68
C THR A 214 -3.35 -21.02 -5.85
N LYS A 215 -3.14 -22.13 -6.58
CA LYS A 215 -2.34 -22.12 -7.80
C LYS A 215 -2.96 -21.22 -8.88
N GLU A 216 -4.28 -21.21 -8.97
CA GLU A 216 -5.07 -20.46 -9.95
C GLU A 216 -4.99 -18.95 -9.70
N GLU A 217 -4.86 -18.54 -8.44
CA GLU A 217 -4.57 -17.16 -8.03
C GLU A 217 -3.11 -16.74 -8.22
N GLY A 218 -2.27 -17.59 -8.82
CA GLY A 218 -0.83 -17.33 -9.00
C GLY A 218 0.03 -17.65 -7.77
N GLY A 219 -0.55 -18.34 -6.78
CA GLY A 219 0.12 -18.75 -5.56
C GLY A 219 1.04 -19.97 -5.72
N ARG A 220 1.25 -20.67 -4.61
CA ARG A 220 2.14 -21.83 -4.56
C ARG A 220 1.52 -23.03 -5.27
N HIS A 221 2.36 -23.86 -5.90
CA HIS A 221 1.95 -25.14 -6.46
C HIS A 221 1.93 -26.28 -5.43
N THR A 222 2.69 -26.14 -4.34
CA THR A 222 2.92 -27.20 -3.36
C THR A 222 2.71 -26.67 -1.94
N PRO A 223 2.32 -27.57 -1.00
CA PRO A 223 2.16 -27.19 0.39
C PRO A 223 3.44 -26.69 1.02
N PHE A 224 3.32 -26.10 2.20
CA PHE A 224 4.45 -25.81 3.09
C PHE A 224 4.19 -26.34 4.50
N PHE A 225 5.27 -26.43 5.27
CA PHE A 225 5.31 -27.02 6.61
C PHE A 225 5.81 -25.99 7.62
N THR A 226 5.73 -26.30 8.91
CA THR A 226 6.45 -25.55 9.96
C THR A 226 7.93 -25.38 9.60
N ASN A 227 8.51 -24.24 9.97
CA ASN A 227 9.82 -23.72 9.53
C ASN A 227 9.89 -23.21 8.09
N TYR A 228 8.76 -23.04 7.39
CA TYR A 228 8.74 -22.26 6.16
C TYR A 228 9.19 -20.81 6.44
N ARG A 229 10.04 -20.26 5.56
CA ARG A 229 10.67 -18.94 5.75
C ARG A 229 10.37 -17.96 4.60
N PRO A 230 9.11 -17.48 4.48
CA PRO A 230 8.78 -16.46 3.50
C PRO A 230 9.26 -15.07 3.93
N GLN A 231 9.17 -14.11 3.02
CA GLN A 231 9.18 -12.69 3.34
C GLN A 231 7.76 -12.26 3.72
N PHE A 232 7.65 -11.46 4.77
CA PHE A 232 6.42 -10.80 5.20
C PHE A 232 6.53 -9.32 4.86
N TYR A 233 5.59 -8.82 4.07
CA TYR A 233 5.52 -7.41 3.71
C TYR A 233 4.72 -6.66 4.75
N PHE A 234 5.35 -5.69 5.42
CA PHE A 234 4.69 -4.77 6.35
C PHE A 234 4.89 -3.35 5.84
N ARG A 235 3.79 -2.72 5.41
CA ARG A 235 3.72 -1.32 4.95
C ARG A 235 4.72 -0.96 3.85
N THR A 236 5.99 -0.77 4.17
CA THR A 236 7.04 -0.36 3.23
C THR A 236 8.17 -1.37 3.13
N THR A 237 8.21 -2.43 3.94
CA THR A 237 9.36 -3.37 3.98
C THR A 237 8.97 -4.83 3.97
N ASP A 238 9.86 -5.63 3.41
CA ASP A 238 9.85 -7.08 3.51
C ASP A 238 10.78 -7.54 4.64
N VAL A 239 10.31 -8.43 5.50
CA VAL A 239 11.11 -9.05 6.55
C VAL A 239 10.91 -10.55 6.56
N THR A 240 12.00 -11.31 6.61
CA THR A 240 11.92 -12.77 6.68
C THR A 240 11.33 -13.19 8.02
N GLY A 241 10.35 -14.09 7.99
CA GLY A 241 9.79 -14.69 9.20
C GLY A 241 9.84 -16.20 9.12
N VAL A 242 9.83 -16.85 10.28
CA VAL A 242 9.69 -18.30 10.43
C VAL A 242 8.25 -18.60 10.81
N VAL A 243 7.59 -19.43 10.00
CA VAL A 243 6.22 -19.88 10.25
C VAL A 243 6.20 -21.09 11.18
N ASN A 244 5.42 -21.01 12.24
CA ASN A 244 5.08 -22.10 13.14
C ASN A 244 3.58 -22.41 13.03
N LEU A 245 3.27 -23.61 12.53
CA LEU A 245 1.89 -24.07 12.41
C LEU A 245 1.36 -24.56 13.77
N PRO A 246 0.04 -24.46 14.02
CA PRO A 246 -0.56 -24.92 15.26
C PRO A 246 -0.41 -26.44 15.45
N GLU A 247 -0.48 -26.90 16.70
CA GLU A 247 -0.40 -28.32 17.02
C GLU A 247 -1.48 -29.11 16.26
N GLY A 248 -1.06 -30.19 15.59
CA GLY A 248 -1.94 -31.04 14.78
C GLY A 248 -2.02 -30.65 13.30
N THR A 249 -1.49 -29.50 12.89
CA THR A 249 -1.40 -29.10 11.48
C THR A 249 -0.02 -29.45 10.92
N GLU A 250 0.07 -30.53 10.15
CA GLU A 250 1.34 -30.96 9.56
C GLU A 250 1.78 -30.08 8.38
N MET A 251 0.83 -29.68 7.54
CA MET A 251 1.08 -28.89 6.33
C MET A 251 -0.08 -27.97 6.00
N VAL A 252 0.20 -26.91 5.25
CA VAL A 252 -0.80 -25.98 4.73
C VAL A 252 -0.81 -26.07 3.21
N MET A 253 -1.99 -26.28 2.63
CA MET A 253 -2.21 -26.37 1.20
C MET A 253 -2.50 -24.98 0.59
N PRO A 254 -2.15 -24.76 -0.69
CA PRO A 254 -2.68 -23.63 -1.44
C PRO A 254 -4.22 -23.61 -1.39
N GLY A 255 -4.81 -22.46 -1.02
CA GLY A 255 -6.25 -22.26 -0.80
C GLY A 255 -6.69 -22.31 0.67
N ASP A 256 -5.83 -22.72 1.60
CA ASP A 256 -6.19 -22.83 3.01
C ASP A 256 -6.21 -21.46 3.70
N ASN A 257 -7.15 -21.30 4.64
CA ASN A 257 -7.11 -20.28 5.68
C ASN A 257 -6.54 -20.90 6.95
N VAL A 258 -5.45 -20.35 7.47
CA VAL A 258 -4.76 -20.91 8.63
C VAL A 258 -4.35 -19.82 9.61
N THR A 259 -4.55 -20.08 10.89
CA THR A 259 -3.93 -19.29 11.97
C THR A 259 -2.52 -19.82 12.19
N MET A 260 -1.51 -18.97 12.09
CA MET A 260 -0.10 -19.35 12.30
C MET A 260 0.61 -18.37 13.22
N GLU A 261 1.59 -18.87 13.96
CA GLU A 261 2.54 -18.03 14.69
C GLU A 261 3.75 -17.71 13.79
N VAL A 262 4.18 -16.46 13.79
CA VAL A 262 5.31 -15.99 12.98
C VAL A 262 6.37 -15.39 13.89
N GLU A 263 7.62 -15.74 13.65
CA GLU A 263 8.80 -15.14 14.29
C GLU A 263 9.68 -14.45 13.24
N LEU A 264 9.69 -13.11 13.24
CA LEU A 264 10.48 -12.27 12.34
C LEU A 264 11.95 -12.23 12.74
N ILE A 265 12.85 -12.13 11.75
CA ILE A 265 14.29 -11.97 11.99
C ILE A 265 14.67 -10.57 12.51
N HIS A 266 13.79 -9.58 12.31
CA HIS A 266 13.95 -8.21 12.78
C HIS A 266 12.64 -7.72 13.40
N PRO A 267 12.71 -6.89 14.47
CA PRO A 267 11.52 -6.34 15.12
C PRO A 267 10.81 -5.34 14.18
N ILE A 268 9.48 -5.40 14.07
CA ILE A 268 8.70 -4.47 13.23
C ILE A 268 7.61 -3.82 14.05
N ALA A 269 7.31 -2.55 13.74
CA ALA A 269 6.23 -1.80 14.36
C ALA A 269 4.87 -2.34 13.89
N ILE A 270 4.33 -3.31 14.61
CA ILE A 270 3.03 -3.94 14.35
C ILE A 270 2.12 -3.78 15.57
N GLU A 271 0.81 -3.78 15.30
CA GLU A 271 -0.27 -3.74 16.29
C GLU A 271 -1.40 -4.66 15.84
N ASP A 272 -2.32 -5.00 16.75
CA ASP A 272 -3.48 -5.82 16.41
C ASP A 272 -4.28 -5.19 15.25
N GLY A 273 -4.50 -5.98 14.19
CA GLY A 273 -5.17 -5.54 12.97
C GLY A 273 -4.25 -4.98 11.88
N THR A 274 -2.92 -4.95 12.10
CA THR A 274 -1.95 -4.71 11.02
C THR A 274 -2.14 -5.80 9.95
N ARG A 275 -2.31 -5.38 8.69
CA ARG A 275 -2.44 -6.26 7.53
C ARG A 275 -1.10 -6.43 6.82
#